data_AF-A0A0N8W868-F1
#
_entry.id   AF-A0A0N8W868-F1
#
_cell.length_a   1.000
_cell.length_b   1.000
_cell.length_c   1.000
_cell.angle_alpha   90.00
_cell.angle_beta   90.00
_cell.angle_gamma   90.00
#
_symmetry.space_group_name_H-M   'P 1'
#
loop_
_entity.id
_entity.type
_entity.pdbx_description
1 polymer ?
#
loop_
_entity_poly.entity_id
_entity_poly.type
_entity_poly.pdbx_seq_one_letter_code
_entity_poly.pdbx_strand_id
1 'polypeptide(L)'
;MYSIICKNEKGISIVESIIAVLLVSVGLIAFMSLQPTSWKTSAHTDYLGRAIMMLNDEIMTNELRIMNPCNTVTTGTFNEVVYSSDQQTPQSGDLSFNVQTVISAVTGRANTWKVTVTVTWPPVNTRGITDNIIVTRQETFRFGCI
;
A
#
# COMPACT_ATOMS: atom_id res chain seq x y z
N MET A 1 -7.00 59.62 -28.58
CA MET A 1 -6.52 58.60 -27.62
C MET A 1 -7.48 58.42 -26.43
N TYR A 2 -8.81 58.42 -26.65
CA TYR A 2 -9.82 58.07 -25.62
C TYR A 2 -11.06 57.34 -26.20
N SER A 3 -11.08 57.07 -27.52
CA SER A 3 -12.27 56.53 -28.20
C SER A 3 -12.37 55.00 -28.21
N ILE A 4 -11.37 54.27 -27.69
CA ILE A 4 -11.41 52.80 -27.60
C ILE A 4 -11.99 52.33 -26.26
N ILE A 5 -12.17 53.25 -25.29
CA ILE A 5 -12.59 52.87 -23.93
C ILE A 5 -14.11 52.71 -23.83
N CYS A 6 -14.93 53.37 -24.66
CA CYS A 6 -16.39 53.29 -24.55
C CYS A 6 -17.12 53.47 -25.90
N LYS A 7 -17.33 52.39 -26.68
CA LYS A 7 -18.55 52.10 -27.48
C LYS A 7 -18.33 50.91 -28.42
N ASN A 8 -18.89 49.74 -28.08
CA ASN A 8 -19.60 48.84 -29.01
C ASN A 8 -20.22 47.67 -28.21
N GLU A 9 -21.54 47.49 -28.23
CA GLU A 9 -22.23 46.42 -27.48
C GLU A 9 -22.09 45.02 -28.09
N LYS A 10 -21.05 44.77 -28.90
CA LYS A 10 -20.84 43.49 -29.62
C LYS A 10 -19.38 43.04 -29.73
N GLY A 11 -18.50 43.40 -28.79
CA GLY A 11 -17.10 42.91 -28.80
C GLY A 11 -16.39 42.97 -27.45
N ILE A 12 -15.35 42.15 -27.28
CA ILE A 12 -14.46 42.15 -26.11
C ILE A 12 -13.56 43.38 -26.13
N SER A 13 -13.56 44.13 -25.04
CA SER A 13 -12.64 45.24 -24.76
C SER A 13 -11.22 44.72 -24.49
N ILE A 14 -10.21 45.52 -24.83
CA ILE A 14 -8.79 45.23 -24.51
C ILE A 14 -8.60 45.04 -22.99
N VAL A 15 -9.37 45.77 -22.16
CA VAL A 15 -9.30 45.61 -20.70
C VAL A 15 -9.86 44.25 -20.27
N GLU A 16 -10.97 43.82 -20.87
CA GLU A 16 -11.59 42.52 -20.60
C GLU A 16 -10.69 41.36 -21.05
N SER A 17 -9.98 41.50 -22.18
CA SER A 17 -9.05 40.47 -22.64
C SER A 17 -7.82 40.34 -21.73
N ILE A 18 -7.30 41.44 -21.19
CA ILE A 18 -6.19 41.41 -20.21
C ILE A 18 -6.64 40.73 -18.92
N ILE A 19 -7.84 41.05 -18.43
CA ILE A 19 -8.42 40.38 -17.25
C ILE A 19 -8.64 38.89 -17.53
N ALA A 20 -9.12 38.52 -18.73
CA ALA A 20 -9.32 37.13 -19.12
C ALA A 20 -8.00 36.34 -19.14
N VAL A 21 -6.92 36.90 -19.72
CA VAL A 21 -5.59 36.26 -19.74
C VAL A 21 -5.03 36.10 -18.33
N LEU A 22 -5.26 37.09 -17.45
CA LEU A 22 -4.84 37.00 -16.06
C LEU A 22 -5.59 35.90 -15.31
N LEU A 23 -6.92 35.79 -15.48
CA LEU A 23 -7.71 34.73 -14.86
C LEU A 23 -7.31 33.33 -15.37
N VAL A 24 -7.06 33.19 -16.67
CA VAL A 24 -6.60 31.91 -17.26
C VAL A 24 -5.22 31.52 -16.74
N SER A 25 -4.28 32.47 -16.65
CA SER A 25 -2.93 32.16 -16.15
C SER A 25 -2.91 31.75 -14.68
N VAL A 26 -3.70 32.42 -13.82
CA VAL A 26 -3.87 32.02 -12.41
C VAL A 26 -4.53 30.65 -12.31
N GLY A 27 -5.53 30.36 -13.13
CA GLY A 27 -6.19 29.04 -13.19
C GLY A 27 -5.24 27.91 -13.58
N LEU A 28 -4.34 28.15 -14.55
CA LEU A 28 -3.35 27.16 -14.98
C LEU A 28 -2.32 26.87 -13.89
N ILE A 29 -1.84 27.90 -13.17
CA ILE A 29 -0.90 27.71 -12.05
C ILE A 29 -1.56 26.91 -10.93
N ALA A 30 -2.83 27.20 -10.62
CA ALA A 30 -3.60 26.43 -9.66
C ALA A 30 -3.74 24.95 -10.08
N PHE A 31 -3.97 24.67 -11.36
CA PHE A 31 -4.03 23.31 -11.88
C PHE A 31 -2.69 22.57 -11.76
N MET A 32 -1.57 23.21 -12.08
CA MET A 32 -0.24 22.59 -11.96
C MET A 32 0.11 22.25 -10.51
N SER A 33 -0.43 22.98 -9.53
CA SER A 33 -0.22 22.68 -8.11
C SER A 33 -0.81 21.34 -7.65
N LEU A 34 -1.74 20.75 -8.41
CA LEU A 34 -2.38 19.47 -8.09
C LEU A 34 -1.61 18.23 -8.59
N GLN A 35 -0.72 18.41 -9.57
CA GLN A 35 0.08 17.34 -10.15
C GLN A 35 0.97 16.61 -9.12
N PRO A 36 1.75 17.30 -8.26
CA PRO A 36 2.64 16.60 -7.31
C PRO A 36 1.87 15.81 -6.24
N THR A 37 0.70 16.30 -5.82
CA THR A 37 -0.15 15.59 -4.85
C THR A 37 -0.66 14.29 -5.45
N SER A 38 -1.09 14.32 -6.71
CA SER A 38 -1.59 13.14 -7.41
C SER A 38 -0.52 12.04 -7.54
N TRP A 39 0.73 12.40 -7.84
CA TRP A 39 1.83 11.43 -7.89
C TRP A 39 2.16 10.81 -6.53
N LYS A 40 2.21 11.63 -5.47
CA LYS A 40 2.50 11.13 -4.13
C LYS A 40 1.41 10.16 -3.65
N THR A 41 0.15 10.51 -3.87
CA THR A 41 -0.97 9.64 -3.54
C THR A 41 -0.94 8.36 -4.35
N SER A 42 -0.72 8.44 -5.68
CA SER A 42 -0.64 7.26 -6.53
C SER A 42 0.51 6.32 -6.14
N ALA A 43 1.68 6.87 -5.83
CA ALA A 43 2.81 6.08 -5.35
C ALA A 43 2.48 5.43 -4.01
N HIS A 44 1.95 6.19 -3.05
CA HIS A 44 1.55 5.67 -1.74
C HIS A 44 0.54 4.52 -1.85
N THR A 45 -0.47 4.65 -2.72
CA THR A 45 -1.48 3.59 -2.92
C THR A 45 -0.91 2.35 -3.59
N ASP A 46 0.08 2.46 -4.47
CA ASP A 46 0.75 1.30 -5.07
C ASP A 46 1.55 0.53 -4.01
N TYR A 47 2.36 1.22 -3.21
CA TYR A 47 3.08 0.59 -2.10
C TYR A 47 2.15 -0.08 -1.10
N LEU A 48 1.07 0.61 -0.71
CA LEU A 48 0.10 0.08 0.24
C LEU A 48 -0.64 -1.13 -0.33
N GLY A 49 -1.08 -1.07 -1.58
CA GLY A 49 -1.78 -2.17 -2.25
C GLY A 49 -0.93 -3.43 -2.29
N ARG A 50 0.34 -3.31 -2.72
CA ARG A 50 1.29 -4.44 -2.75
C ARG A 50 1.59 -4.99 -1.35
N ALA A 51 1.80 -4.11 -0.38
CA ALA A 51 2.03 -4.54 1.01
C ALA A 51 0.84 -5.33 1.57
N ILE A 52 -0.40 -4.90 1.29
CA ILE A 52 -1.62 -5.61 1.73
C ILE A 52 -1.71 -6.99 1.07
N MET A 53 -1.36 -7.11 -0.21
CA MET A 53 -1.36 -8.39 -0.90
C MET A 53 -0.36 -9.37 -0.24
N MET A 54 0.86 -8.92 0.01
CA MET A 54 1.88 -9.73 0.71
C MET A 54 1.44 -10.09 2.14
N LEU A 55 0.85 -9.14 2.87
CA LEU A 55 0.33 -9.36 4.21
C LEU A 55 -0.73 -10.48 4.22
N ASN A 56 -1.68 -10.43 3.29
CA ASN A 56 -2.77 -11.40 3.22
C ASN A 56 -2.26 -12.79 2.79
N ASP A 57 -1.33 -12.86 1.84
CA ASP A 57 -0.73 -14.11 1.40
C ASP A 57 0.02 -14.82 2.54
N GLU A 58 0.81 -14.07 3.30
CA GLU A 58 1.53 -14.56 4.46
C GLU A 58 0.59 -15.05 5.57
N ILE A 59 -0.47 -14.31 5.85
CA ILE A 59 -1.46 -14.71 6.85
C ILE A 59 -2.16 -16.01 6.42
N MET A 60 -2.64 -16.09 5.18
CA MET A 60 -3.33 -17.28 4.67
C MET A 60 -2.40 -18.50 4.63
N THR A 61 -1.15 -18.32 4.19
CA THR A 61 -0.16 -19.40 4.14
C THR A 61 0.15 -19.93 5.52
N ASN A 62 0.37 -19.06 6.51
CA ASN A 62 0.60 -19.47 7.88
C ASN A 62 -0.64 -20.11 8.52
N GLU A 63 -1.84 -19.60 8.22
CA GLU A 63 -3.10 -20.18 8.67
C GLU A 63 -3.27 -21.63 8.17
N LEU A 64 -3.19 -21.83 6.85
CA LEU A 64 -3.30 -23.16 6.25
C LEU A 64 -2.23 -24.13 6.77
N ARG A 65 -1.00 -23.64 6.95
CA ARG A 65 0.10 -24.44 7.51
C ARG A 65 -0.21 -24.90 8.93
N ILE A 66 -0.73 -24.01 9.79
CA ILE A 66 -1.02 -24.31 11.20
C ILE A 66 -2.27 -25.19 11.34
N MET A 67 -3.29 -24.98 10.49
CA MET A 67 -4.54 -25.75 10.50
C MET A 67 -4.28 -27.24 10.27
N ASN A 68 -3.32 -27.60 9.41
CA ASN A 68 -2.97 -28.99 9.17
C ASN A 68 -2.20 -29.59 10.37
N PRO A 69 -2.74 -30.62 11.07
CA PRO A 69 -2.08 -31.31 12.19
C PRO A 69 -0.74 -31.99 11.88
N CYS A 70 -0.46 -32.30 10.61
CA CYS A 70 0.78 -32.94 10.19
C CYS A 70 2.00 -32.00 10.21
N ASN A 71 1.77 -30.69 10.14
CA ASN A 71 2.86 -29.72 10.07
C ASN A 71 3.41 -29.39 11.46
N THR A 72 4.72 -29.33 11.60
CA THR A 72 5.32 -28.79 12.84
C THR A 72 5.23 -27.26 12.82
N VAL A 73 4.65 -26.70 13.88
CA VAL A 73 4.53 -25.24 14.06
C VAL A 73 5.69 -24.78 14.92
N THR A 74 6.56 -23.97 14.33
CA THR A 74 7.68 -23.34 15.04
C THR A 74 7.23 -21.97 15.55
N THR A 75 7.24 -21.77 16.86
CA THR A 75 6.97 -20.46 17.46
C THR A 75 8.21 -19.59 17.42
N GLY A 76 8.05 -18.29 17.19
CA GLY A 76 9.14 -17.34 17.12
C GLY A 76 8.83 -16.17 16.20
N THR A 77 9.85 -15.36 15.96
CA THR A 77 9.82 -14.25 15.00
C THR A 77 10.63 -14.63 13.78
N PHE A 78 9.99 -14.57 12.62
CA PHE A 78 10.60 -14.81 11.31
C PHE A 78 10.60 -13.49 10.55
N ASN A 79 11.75 -13.13 9.98
CA ASN A 79 11.87 -11.94 9.15
C ASN A 79 12.30 -12.38 7.76
N GLU A 80 11.60 -11.91 6.76
CA GLU A 80 11.88 -12.17 5.36
C GLU A 80 11.83 -10.85 4.58
N VAL A 81 12.69 -10.75 3.56
CA VAL A 81 12.66 -9.63 2.62
C VAL A 81 12.06 -10.15 1.32
N VAL A 82 10.89 -9.62 0.98
CA VAL A 82 10.17 -9.97 -0.24
C VAL A 82 10.33 -8.84 -1.23
N TYR A 83 10.63 -9.19 -2.48
CA TYR A 83 10.76 -8.24 -3.58
C TYR A 83 9.51 -8.27 -4.46
N SER A 84 9.17 -7.15 -5.08
CA SER A 84 8.01 -7.05 -5.99
C SER A 84 8.04 -8.00 -7.19
N SER A 85 9.19 -8.55 -7.54
CA SER A 85 9.37 -9.52 -8.63
C SER A 85 9.20 -10.98 -8.19
N ASP A 86 8.97 -11.23 -6.90
CA ASP A 86 9.00 -12.55 -6.26
C ASP A 86 10.29 -13.35 -6.52
N GLN A 87 11.39 -12.66 -6.87
CA GLN A 87 12.72 -13.26 -7.02
C GLN A 87 13.47 -13.26 -5.69
N GLN A 88 14.33 -14.26 -5.49
CA GLN A 88 15.20 -14.32 -4.32
C GLN A 88 16.30 -13.23 -4.34
N THR A 89 16.60 -12.69 -5.53
CA THR A 89 17.58 -11.63 -5.72
C THR A 89 16.93 -10.37 -6.29
N PRO A 90 17.30 -9.18 -5.78
CA PRO A 90 16.69 -7.92 -6.22
C PRO A 90 16.96 -7.69 -7.71
N GLN A 91 15.91 -7.41 -8.47
CA GLN A 91 16.00 -6.98 -9.86
C GLN A 91 15.99 -5.45 -9.95
N SER A 92 16.43 -4.92 -11.09
CA SER A 92 16.41 -3.47 -11.31
C SER A 92 14.98 -2.95 -11.30
N GLY A 93 14.70 -1.98 -10.43
CA GLY A 93 13.36 -1.42 -10.24
C GLY A 93 12.50 -2.14 -9.20
N ASP A 94 13.04 -3.16 -8.52
CA ASP A 94 12.29 -3.85 -7.46
C ASP A 94 12.11 -2.99 -6.21
N LEU A 95 10.92 -3.13 -5.64
CA LEU A 95 10.57 -2.62 -4.33
C LEU A 95 10.80 -3.73 -3.30
N SER A 96 11.51 -3.41 -2.22
CA SER A 96 11.72 -4.32 -1.09
C SER A 96 10.71 -4.09 0.02
N PHE A 97 10.14 -5.18 0.51
CA PHE A 97 9.24 -5.22 1.64
C PHE A 97 9.84 -6.13 2.71
N ASN A 98 9.92 -5.66 3.95
CA ASN A 98 10.29 -6.49 5.07
C ASN A 98 9.01 -7.05 5.70
N VAL A 99 8.87 -8.36 5.62
CA VAL A 99 7.79 -9.12 6.23
C VAL A 99 8.31 -9.70 7.54
N GLN A 100 7.60 -9.41 8.63
CA GLN A 100 7.85 -9.97 9.94
C GLN A 100 6.64 -10.80 10.37
N THR A 101 6.85 -12.09 10.56
CA THR A 101 5.83 -13.02 11.02
C THR A 101 6.17 -13.49 12.43
N VAL A 102 5.29 -13.19 13.39
CA VAL A 102 5.41 -13.60 14.79
C VAL A 102 4.38 -14.67 15.08
N ILE A 103 4.83 -15.89 15.40
CA ILE A 103 3.97 -17.01 15.77
C ILE A 103 4.14 -17.27 17.26
N SER A 104 3.06 -17.12 18.02
CA SER A 104 3.04 -17.32 19.47
C SER A 104 1.96 -18.32 19.86
N ALA A 105 2.25 -19.20 20.82
CA ALA A 105 1.23 -20.09 21.38
C ALA A 105 0.25 -19.28 22.25
N VAL A 106 -1.04 -19.59 22.18
CA VAL A 106 -2.05 -18.92 23.00
C VAL A 106 -2.07 -19.54 24.40
N THR A 107 -1.73 -18.75 25.41
CA THR A 107 -1.71 -19.20 26.82
C THR A 107 -3.06 -19.77 27.24
N GLY A 108 -3.05 -20.98 27.80
CA GLY A 108 -4.26 -21.66 28.29
C GLY A 108 -5.06 -22.40 27.21
N ARG A 109 -4.59 -22.46 25.96
CA ARG A 109 -5.21 -23.28 24.90
C ARG A 109 -4.17 -24.16 24.21
N ALA A 110 -4.40 -25.47 24.21
CA ALA A 110 -3.60 -26.39 23.41
C ALA A 110 -3.92 -26.20 21.91
N ASN A 111 -2.93 -26.46 21.05
CA ASN A 111 -3.12 -26.48 19.59
C ASN A 111 -3.71 -25.19 18.99
N THR A 112 -3.40 -24.05 19.63
CA THR A 112 -3.87 -22.72 19.22
C THR A 112 -2.68 -21.77 19.16
N TRP A 113 -2.52 -21.07 18.04
CA TRP A 113 -1.45 -20.10 17.83
C TRP A 113 -2.02 -18.78 17.37
N LYS A 114 -1.41 -17.68 17.83
CA LYS A 114 -1.62 -16.35 17.29
C LYS A 114 -0.49 -16.05 16.31
N VAL A 115 -0.87 -15.78 15.07
CA VAL A 115 0.03 -15.32 14.01
C VAL A 115 -0.17 -13.82 13.89
N THR A 116 0.92 -13.06 13.96
CA THR A 116 0.92 -11.61 13.71
C THR A 116 1.91 -11.33 12.60
N VAL A 117 1.43 -10.79 11.48
CA VAL A 117 2.26 -10.44 10.33
C VAL A 117 2.34 -8.94 10.24
N THR A 118 3.56 -8.41 10.07
CA THR A 118 3.82 -6.99 9.89
C THR A 118 4.65 -6.78 8.63
N VAL A 119 4.16 -5.96 7.72
CA VAL A 119 4.84 -5.63 6.46
C VAL A 119 5.27 -4.17 6.50
N THR A 120 6.58 -3.93 6.33
CA THR A 120 7.17 -2.58 6.28
C THR A 120 7.93 -2.38 4.97
N TRP A 121 8.04 -1.13 4.51
CA TRP A 121 8.78 -0.80 3.28
C TRP A 121 9.63 0.47 3.49
N PRO A 122 10.83 0.31 4.07
CA PRO A 122 11.76 1.43 4.24
C PRO A 122 12.34 1.88 2.89
N PRO A 123 12.64 3.18 2.70
CA PRO A 123 12.61 4.27 3.69
C PRO A 123 11.25 4.97 3.82
N VAL A 124 10.25 4.60 3.01
CA VAL A 124 8.99 5.34 2.89
C VAL A 124 8.06 5.13 4.09
N ASN A 125 7.97 3.90 4.61
CA ASN A 125 7.16 3.60 5.79
C ASN A 125 7.82 2.52 6.66
N THR A 126 8.30 2.93 7.83
CA THR A 126 8.92 2.05 8.84
C THR A 126 7.92 1.51 9.86
N ARG A 127 6.71 2.06 9.93
CA ARG A 127 5.64 1.58 10.81
C ARG A 127 4.87 0.43 10.18
N GLY A 128 4.73 0.45 8.85
CA GLY A 128 4.12 -0.62 8.07
C GLY A 128 2.63 -0.81 8.30
N ILE A 129 2.16 -1.99 7.91
CA ILE A 129 0.83 -2.52 8.19
C ILE A 129 0.98 -3.81 8.99
N THR A 130 0.07 -4.03 9.94
CA THR A 130 0.08 -5.22 10.79
C THR A 130 -1.32 -5.80 10.85
N ASP A 131 -1.41 -7.11 10.71
CA ASP A 131 -2.63 -7.85 10.96
C ASP A 131 -2.33 -9.14 11.74
N ASN A 132 -3.33 -9.67 12.43
CA ASN A 132 -3.18 -10.86 13.24
C ASN A 132 -4.42 -11.75 13.21
N ILE A 133 -4.17 -13.04 13.31
CA ILE A 133 -5.18 -14.08 13.33
C ILE A 133 -4.85 -15.11 14.42
N ILE A 134 -5.90 -15.68 15.03
CA ILE A 134 -5.76 -16.83 15.92
C ILE A 134 -6.21 -18.06 15.14
N VAL A 135 -5.30 -19.02 15.04
CA VAL A 135 -5.49 -20.24 14.26
C VAL A 135 -5.43 -21.45 15.19
N THR A 136 -6.33 -22.40 14.94
CA THR A 136 -6.42 -23.67 15.66
C THR A 136 -6.25 -24.82 14.68
N ARG A 137 -5.83 -25.98 15.19
CA ARG A 137 -5.75 -27.18 14.35
C ARG A 137 -7.14 -27.71 14.03
N GLN A 138 -7.29 -28.20 12.81
CA GLN A 138 -8.55 -28.74 12.32
C GLN A 138 -8.30 -30.09 11.65
N GLU A 139 -9.01 -31.13 12.10
CA GLU A 139 -8.83 -32.49 11.57
C GLU A 139 -9.21 -32.61 10.09
N THR A 140 -10.13 -31.77 9.59
CA THR A 140 -10.47 -31.69 8.16
C THR A 140 -9.26 -31.34 7.28
N PHE A 141 -8.25 -30.67 7.85
CA PHE A 141 -7.04 -30.25 7.13
C PHE A 141 -5.88 -31.22 7.31
N ARG A 142 -6.12 -32.43 7.84
CA ARG A 142 -5.11 -33.48 7.97
C ARG A 142 -4.79 -34.06 6.60
N PHE A 143 -3.69 -33.61 6.02
CA PHE A 143 -3.15 -34.13 4.77
C PHE A 143 -1.65 -34.42 4.91
N GLY A 144 -1.22 -35.59 4.43
CA GLY A 144 0.21 -35.93 4.34
C GLY A 144 0.82 -36.68 5.54
N CYS A 145 0.04 -36.98 6.58
CA CYS A 145 0.43 -37.90 7.65
C CYS A 145 -0.73 -38.84 8.01
N ILE A 146 -0.41 -40.12 8.22
CA ILE A 146 -1.33 -41.20 8.59
C ILE A 146 -0.93 -41.73 9.97
#